data_AF-A0A9Q0P478-F1
#
_entry.id   AF-A0A9Q0P478-F1
#
_cell.length_a   1.000
_cell.length_b   1.000
_cell.length_c   1.000
_cell.angle_alpha   90.00
_cell.angle_beta   90.00
_cell.angle_gamma   90.00
#
_symmetry.space_group_name_H-M   'P 1'
#
loop_
_entity.id
_entity.type
_entity.pdbx_description
1 polymer ?
#
loop_
_entity_poly.entity_id
_entity_poly.type
_entity_poly.pdbx_seq_one_letter_code
_entity_poly.pdbx_strand_id
1 'polypeptide(L)'
;MNGDEAILFAVGNTLVCDDLDEAKALSWTGERFRVVTVDGILLTKAGTMTGGTSGGMEARSKQWDDKKIEGLKKKKEQLESELEELGSIREMHLKESEASGKMSGLEKKIQYAEIEKKSIEDKLASLKKEKRVIKEEIDRINPELCKLKETVEKRATEIGKLEKRINDIVDRIYRKFSQDVGVENIREYEENHVKAAQHMAEERLSLSNQLAKLKYQYVIFSPATIFYLYLCLVECFPFLLV
;
A
#
# COMPACT_ATOMS: atom_id res chain seq x y z
N MET A 1 -21.72 -63.86 -67.01
CA MET A 1 -20.32 -64.31 -66.98
C MET A 1 -20.31 -65.63 -66.24
N ASN A 2 -20.03 -66.71 -66.96
CA ASN A 2 -19.98 -68.04 -66.36
C ASN A 2 -18.79 -68.07 -65.39
N GLY A 3 -18.96 -68.60 -64.18
CA GLY A 3 -17.96 -68.53 -63.11
C GLY A 3 -16.58 -69.06 -63.53
N ASP A 4 -16.57 -70.01 -64.46
CA ASP A 4 -15.35 -70.63 -65.00
C ASP A 4 -14.48 -69.63 -65.79
N GLU A 5 -15.08 -68.68 -66.52
CA GLU A 5 -14.33 -67.64 -67.24
C GLU A 5 -13.69 -66.63 -66.28
N ALA A 6 -14.34 -66.34 -65.14
CA ALA A 6 -13.81 -65.43 -64.13
C ALA A 6 -12.62 -66.03 -63.39
N ILE A 7 -12.66 -67.34 -63.11
CA ILE A 7 -11.55 -68.06 -62.48
C ILE A 7 -10.36 -68.16 -63.43
N LEU A 8 -10.61 -68.48 -64.70
CA LEU A 8 -9.56 -68.52 -65.72
C LEU A 8 -8.92 -67.14 -65.94
N PHE A 9 -9.69 -66.06 -65.86
CA PHE A 9 -9.16 -64.70 -65.95
C PHE A 9 -8.34 -64.29 -64.70
N ALA A 10 -8.77 -64.67 -63.50
CA ALA A 10 -8.09 -64.33 -62.26
C ALA A 10 -6.77 -65.09 -62.06
N VAL A 11 -6.78 -66.39 -62.37
CA VAL A 11 -5.62 -67.28 -62.22
C VAL A 11 -4.74 -67.25 -63.47
N GLY A 12 -5.32 -67.23 -64.67
CA GLY A 12 -4.59 -67.24 -65.94
C GLY A 12 -3.55 -68.36 -66.03
N ASN A 13 -2.46 -68.12 -66.77
CA ASN A 13 -1.30 -69.01 -66.84
C ASN A 13 -0.36 -68.78 -65.64
N THR A 14 -0.82 -69.13 -64.43
CA THR A 14 -0.01 -69.07 -63.20
C THR A 14 0.49 -70.45 -62.83
N LEU A 15 1.80 -70.57 -62.61
CA LEU A 15 2.44 -71.77 -62.08
C LEU A 15 2.62 -71.65 -60.57
N VAL A 16 2.49 -72.77 -59.87
CA VAL A 16 2.72 -72.86 -58.42
C VAL A 16 3.95 -73.72 -58.20
N CYS A 17 4.86 -73.24 -57.36
CA CYS A 17 6.11 -73.94 -57.02
C CYS A 17 6.30 -73.95 -55.51
N ASP A 18 7.06 -74.92 -55.00
CA ASP A 18 7.33 -75.00 -53.57
C ASP A 18 8.43 -73.99 -53.19
N ASP A 19 9.55 -74.00 -53.93
CA ASP A 19 10.74 -73.21 -53.62
C ASP A 19 10.90 -71.93 -54.47
N LEU A 20 11.51 -70.91 -53.87
CA LEU A 20 11.83 -69.64 -54.56
C LEU A 20 12.82 -69.83 -55.70
N ASP A 21 13.78 -70.74 -55.56
CA ASP A 21 14.80 -70.95 -56.60
C ASP A 21 14.22 -71.66 -57.83
N GLU A 22 13.25 -72.55 -57.63
CA GLU A 22 12.44 -73.10 -58.72
C GLU A 22 11.57 -72.03 -59.38
N ALA A 23 10.94 -71.16 -58.59
CA ALA A 23 10.12 -70.08 -59.11
C ALA A 23 10.93 -69.07 -59.95
N LYS A 24 12.18 -68.79 -59.55
CA LYS A 24 13.13 -67.97 -60.33
C LYS A 24 13.52 -68.64 -61.64
N ALA A 25 13.81 -69.94 -61.61
CA ALA A 25 14.14 -70.69 -62.82
C ALA A 25 12.98 -70.62 -63.81
N LEU A 26 11.75 -70.90 -63.38
CA LEU A 26 10.55 -70.88 -64.23
C LEU A 26 10.14 -69.48 -64.69
N SER A 27 10.44 -68.44 -63.90
CA SER A 27 10.13 -67.05 -64.28
C SER A 27 11.17 -66.42 -65.23
N TRP A 28 12.42 -66.87 -65.20
CA TRP A 28 13.53 -66.22 -65.92
C TRP A 28 14.17 -67.07 -67.03
N THR A 29 13.95 -68.38 -67.08
CA THR A 29 14.43 -69.23 -68.18
C THR A 29 13.30 -69.52 -69.18
N GLY A 30 13.53 -69.17 -70.44
CA GLY A 30 12.55 -69.40 -71.52
C GLY A 30 11.37 -68.44 -71.52
N GLU A 31 10.15 -68.98 -71.66
CA GLU A 31 8.91 -68.21 -71.67
C GLU A 31 8.55 -67.73 -70.26
N ARG A 32 8.22 -66.43 -70.10
CA ARG A 32 7.93 -65.87 -68.78
C ARG A 32 6.53 -66.23 -68.32
N PHE A 33 6.44 -67.05 -67.27
CA PHE A 33 5.19 -67.36 -66.58
C PHE A 33 4.99 -66.49 -65.34
N ARG A 34 3.72 -66.35 -64.92
CA ARG A 34 3.40 -65.82 -63.59
C ARG A 34 3.62 -66.98 -62.63
N VAL A 35 4.47 -66.83 -61.61
CA VAL A 35 4.81 -67.92 -60.69
C VAL A 35 4.52 -67.50 -59.27
N VAL A 36 3.91 -68.37 -58.47
CA VAL A 36 3.62 -68.15 -57.06
C VAL A 36 4.26 -69.27 -56.25
N THR A 37 5.06 -68.93 -55.24
CA THR A 37 5.56 -69.93 -54.30
C THR A 37 4.52 -70.25 -53.24
N VAL A 38 4.58 -71.42 -52.61
CA VAL A 38 3.73 -71.78 -51.45
C VAL A 38 3.86 -70.75 -50.31
N ASP A 39 5.04 -70.14 -50.14
CA ASP A 39 5.29 -69.05 -49.18
C ASP A 39 4.58 -67.72 -49.52
N GLY A 40 3.89 -67.65 -50.65
CA GLY A 40 3.14 -66.47 -51.10
C GLY A 40 3.98 -65.42 -51.83
N ILE A 41 5.17 -65.77 -52.30
CA ILE A 41 6.00 -64.89 -53.14
C ILE A 41 5.47 -64.99 -54.57
N LEU A 42 4.92 -63.89 -55.09
CA LEU A 42 4.44 -63.79 -56.46
C LEU A 42 5.51 -63.13 -57.35
N LEU A 43 5.90 -63.84 -58.40
CA LEU A 43 6.71 -63.36 -59.52
C LEU A 43 5.78 -63.12 -60.71
N THR A 44 5.70 -61.87 -61.18
CA THR A 44 4.89 -61.51 -62.35
C THR A 44 5.71 -61.65 -63.64
N LYS A 45 5.03 -61.80 -64.78
CA LYS A 45 5.68 -61.86 -66.11
C LYS A 45 6.53 -60.61 -66.43
N ALA A 46 6.22 -59.48 -65.79
CA ALA A 46 6.98 -58.23 -65.91
C ALA A 46 8.33 -58.26 -65.15
N GLY A 47 8.63 -59.33 -64.41
CA GLY A 47 9.83 -59.46 -63.59
C GLY A 47 9.71 -58.80 -62.23
N THR A 48 8.50 -58.38 -61.81
CA THR A 48 8.26 -57.86 -60.46
C THR A 48 8.12 -59.04 -59.50
N MET A 49 9.02 -59.11 -58.52
CA MET A 49 8.97 -60.08 -57.44
C MET A 49 8.42 -59.40 -56.19
N THR A 50 7.33 -59.92 -55.66
CA THR A 50 6.77 -59.46 -54.39
C THR A 50 7.48 -60.18 -53.23
N GLY A 51 8.56 -59.58 -52.73
CA GLY A 51 9.36 -60.13 -51.62
C GLY A 51 9.58 -59.07 -50.55
N GLY A 52 8.80 -59.12 -49.47
CA GLY A 52 9.05 -58.35 -48.26
C GLY A 52 9.41 -59.31 -47.12
N THR A 53 10.31 -58.89 -46.23
CA THR A 53 10.71 -59.64 -45.02
C THR A 53 9.62 -59.78 -43.95
N SER A 54 8.41 -59.31 -44.24
CA SER A 54 7.24 -59.59 -43.40
C SER A 54 6.72 -60.95 -43.82
N GLY A 55 6.83 -61.93 -42.92
CA GLY A 55 6.39 -63.31 -43.13
C GLY A 55 5.01 -63.41 -43.79
N GLY A 56 4.77 -64.55 -44.44
CA GLY A 56 3.71 -64.81 -45.42
C GLY A 56 2.33 -64.21 -45.17
N MET A 57 1.45 -64.33 -46.17
CA MET A 57 0.09 -63.77 -46.15
C MET A 57 -0.71 -64.13 -44.87
N GLU A 58 -0.40 -65.28 -44.25
CA GLU A 58 -0.97 -65.73 -42.97
C GLU A 58 -0.51 -64.91 -41.75
N ALA A 59 0.70 -64.37 -41.75
CA ALA A 59 1.16 -63.43 -40.72
C ALA A 59 0.53 -62.03 -40.88
N ARG A 60 0.18 -61.64 -42.12
CA ARG A 60 -0.59 -60.42 -42.39
C ARG A 60 -2.07 -60.54 -42.03
N SER A 61 -2.66 -61.73 -42.20
CA SER A 61 -4.07 -61.96 -41.89
C SER A 61 -4.40 -61.82 -40.40
N LYS A 62 -3.44 -62.06 -39.50
CA LYS A 62 -3.60 -61.94 -38.04
C LYS A 62 -3.16 -60.61 -37.43
N GLN A 63 -2.70 -59.64 -38.23
CA GLN A 63 -2.16 -58.37 -37.71
C GLN A 63 -3.17 -57.24 -37.53
N TRP A 64 -4.44 -57.46 -37.89
CA TRP A 64 -5.52 -56.50 -37.72
C TRP A 64 -6.52 -57.04 -36.70
N ASP A 65 -6.07 -57.19 -35.46
CA ASP A 65 -6.97 -57.42 -34.35
C ASP A 65 -7.67 -56.09 -34.10
N ASP A 66 -8.86 -55.90 -34.69
CA ASP A 66 -9.59 -54.62 -34.71
C ASP A 66 -9.71 -54.00 -33.31
N LYS A 67 -9.77 -54.83 -32.26
CA LYS A 67 -9.76 -54.41 -30.85
C LYS A 67 -8.47 -53.69 -30.44
N LYS A 68 -7.31 -54.13 -30.92
CA LYS A 68 -6.00 -53.51 -30.62
C LYS A 68 -5.85 -52.18 -31.35
N ILE A 69 -6.34 -52.12 -32.59
CA ILE A 69 -6.37 -50.88 -33.39
C ILE A 69 -7.30 -49.85 -32.75
N GLU A 70 -8.49 -50.28 -32.31
CA GLU A 70 -9.44 -49.43 -31.61
C GLU A 70 -8.89 -48.88 -30.29
N GLY A 71 -8.20 -49.73 -29.50
CA GLY A 71 -7.53 -49.29 -28.27
C GLY A 71 -6.41 -48.26 -28.51
N LEU A 72 -5.66 -48.40 -29.60
CA LEU A 72 -4.62 -47.43 -29.98
C LEU A 72 -5.22 -46.13 -30.49
N LYS A 73 -6.34 -46.17 -31.24
CA LYS A 73 -7.07 -44.97 -31.67
C LYS A 73 -7.60 -44.18 -30.48
N LYS A 74 -8.21 -44.84 -29.49
CA LYS A 74 -8.68 -44.17 -28.26
C LYS A 74 -7.55 -43.52 -27.47
N LYS A 75 -6.40 -44.20 -27.35
CA LYS A 75 -5.22 -43.61 -26.70
C LYS A 75 -4.69 -42.41 -27.48
N LYS A 76 -4.71 -42.48 -28.82
CA LYS A 76 -4.33 -41.36 -29.68
C LYS A 76 -5.28 -40.16 -29.44
N GLU A 77 -6.59 -40.36 -29.47
CA GLU A 77 -7.57 -39.30 -29.21
C GLU A 77 -7.43 -38.72 -27.80
N GLN A 78 -7.19 -39.55 -26.78
CA GLN A 78 -6.92 -39.08 -25.43
C GLN A 78 -5.66 -38.21 -25.37
N LEU A 79 -4.57 -38.65 -25.99
CA LEU A 79 -3.31 -37.88 -26.02
C LEU A 79 -3.44 -36.59 -26.86
N GLU A 80 -4.20 -36.60 -27.95
CA GLU A 80 -4.49 -35.41 -28.75
C GLU A 80 -5.37 -34.42 -27.95
N SER A 81 -6.35 -34.91 -27.20
CA SER A 81 -7.17 -34.09 -26.30
C SER A 81 -6.34 -33.50 -25.16
N GLU A 82 -5.48 -34.30 -24.52
CA GLU A 82 -4.55 -33.82 -23.47
C GLU A 82 -3.56 -32.76 -24.02
N LEU A 83 -3.12 -32.92 -25.28
CA LEU A 83 -2.25 -31.96 -25.95
C LEU A 83 -2.97 -30.64 -26.27
N GLU A 84 -4.24 -30.70 -26.68
CA GLU A 84 -5.08 -29.51 -26.88
C GLU A 84 -5.40 -28.81 -25.56
N GLU A 85 -5.67 -29.56 -24.49
CA GLU A 85 -5.92 -29.00 -23.15
C GLU A 85 -4.71 -28.27 -22.55
N LEU A 86 -3.49 -28.74 -22.82
CA LEU A 86 -2.25 -28.06 -22.43
C LEU A 86 -2.10 -26.67 -23.06
N GLY A 87 -2.91 -26.36 -24.08
CA GLY A 87 -2.95 -25.06 -24.74
C GLY A 87 -1.69 -24.75 -25.54
N SER A 88 -1.68 -23.60 -26.21
CA SER A 88 -0.50 -23.17 -26.97
C SER A 88 0.66 -22.84 -26.04
N ILE A 89 1.88 -23.23 -26.41
CA ILE A 89 3.14 -22.85 -25.74
C ILE A 89 3.18 -21.33 -25.45
N ARG A 90 2.63 -20.52 -26.35
CA ARG A 90 2.53 -19.07 -26.18
C ARG A 90 1.65 -18.67 -25.00
N GLU A 91 0.51 -19.32 -24.82
CA GLU A 91 -0.39 -19.03 -23.69
C GLU A 91 0.22 -19.45 -22.36
N MET A 92 0.92 -20.58 -22.33
CA MET A 92 1.66 -21.02 -21.15
C MET A 92 2.75 -20.03 -20.76
N HIS A 93 3.57 -19.56 -21.71
CA HIS A 93 4.58 -18.54 -21.43
C HIS A 93 3.98 -17.21 -20.98
N LEU A 94 2.81 -16.82 -21.51
CA LEU A 94 2.13 -15.60 -21.07
C LEU A 94 1.70 -15.73 -19.60
N LYS A 95 1.09 -16.86 -19.23
CA LYS A 95 0.68 -17.16 -17.85
C LYS A 95 1.87 -17.23 -16.90
N GLU A 96 2.96 -17.84 -17.32
CA GLU A 96 4.22 -17.92 -16.57
C GLU A 96 4.80 -16.52 -16.32
N SER A 97 4.86 -15.69 -17.36
CA SER A 97 5.35 -14.30 -17.27
C SER A 97 4.47 -13.46 -16.34
N GLU A 98 3.15 -13.59 -16.43
CA GLU A 98 2.22 -12.89 -15.53
C GLU A 98 2.39 -13.36 -14.07
N ALA A 99 2.51 -14.66 -13.84
CA ALA A 99 2.74 -15.23 -12.51
C ALA A 99 4.08 -14.77 -11.93
N SER A 100 5.15 -14.78 -12.73
CA SER A 100 6.48 -14.29 -12.36
C SER A 100 6.46 -12.80 -12.01
N GLY A 101 5.75 -11.98 -12.78
CA GLY A 101 5.54 -10.57 -12.49
C GLY A 101 4.81 -10.35 -11.16
N LYS A 102 3.77 -11.14 -10.87
CA LYS A 102 3.06 -11.10 -9.59
C LYS A 102 3.96 -11.52 -8.43
N MET A 103 4.75 -12.58 -8.59
CA MET A 103 5.71 -13.06 -7.59
C MET A 103 6.72 -11.97 -7.24
N SER A 104 7.40 -11.39 -8.23
CA SER A 104 8.36 -10.31 -8.00
C SER A 104 7.72 -9.08 -7.34
N GLY A 105 6.48 -8.75 -7.72
CA GLY A 105 5.71 -7.69 -7.09
C GLY A 105 5.40 -7.96 -5.62
N LEU A 106 5.02 -9.19 -5.28
CA LEU A 106 4.76 -9.60 -3.89
C LEU A 106 6.03 -9.67 -3.06
N GLU A 107 7.13 -10.19 -3.61
CA GLU A 107 8.44 -10.23 -2.93
C GLU A 107 8.92 -8.85 -2.52
N LYS A 108 8.80 -7.85 -3.41
CA LYS A 108 9.14 -6.46 -3.07
C LYS A 108 8.27 -5.93 -1.95
N LYS A 109 6.96 -6.20 -1.98
CA LYS A 109 6.03 -5.78 -0.91
C LYS A 109 6.41 -6.39 0.44
N ILE A 110 6.81 -7.67 0.46
CA ILE A 110 7.30 -8.34 1.66
C ILE A 110 8.55 -7.64 2.19
N GLN A 111 9.54 -7.38 1.33
CA GLN A 111 10.77 -6.68 1.72
C GLN A 111 10.50 -5.29 2.31
N TYR A 112 9.63 -4.50 1.67
CA TYR A 112 9.24 -3.19 2.22
C TYR A 112 8.55 -3.31 3.58
N ALA A 113 7.61 -4.25 3.71
CA ALA A 113 6.91 -4.48 4.97
C ALA A 113 7.86 -4.94 6.10
N GLU A 114 8.88 -5.75 5.79
CA GLU A 114 9.89 -6.18 6.75
C GLU A 114 10.77 -5.01 7.23
N ILE A 115 11.18 -4.13 6.31
CA ILE A 115 11.95 -2.92 6.65
C ILE A 115 11.11 -1.99 7.54
N GLU A 116 9.84 -1.76 7.18
CA GLU A 116 8.91 -0.95 7.98
C GLU A 116 8.69 -1.56 9.36
N LYS A 117 8.44 -2.86 9.44
CA LYS A 117 8.30 -3.58 10.71
C LYS A 117 9.51 -3.35 11.60
N LYS A 118 10.72 -3.54 11.07
CA LYS A 118 11.96 -3.34 11.83
C LYS A 118 12.10 -1.89 12.31
N SER A 119 11.81 -0.91 11.45
CA SER A 119 11.83 0.50 11.83
C SER A 119 10.84 0.82 12.96
N ILE A 120 9.64 0.24 12.91
CA ILE A 120 8.62 0.41 13.95
C ILE A 120 9.06 -0.26 15.26
N GLU A 121 9.65 -1.46 15.20
CA GLU A 121 10.18 -2.15 16.37
C GLU A 121 11.30 -1.35 17.06
N ASP A 122 12.22 -0.77 16.29
CA ASP A 122 13.29 0.09 16.81
C ASP A 122 12.74 1.35 17.49
N LYS A 123 11.77 2.04 16.85
CA LYS A 123 11.06 3.19 17.44
C LYS A 123 10.31 2.82 18.71
N LEU A 124 9.67 1.66 18.73
CA LEU A 124 8.93 1.19 19.88
C LEU A 124 9.88 0.87 21.05
N ALA A 125 11.08 0.36 20.77
CA ALA A 125 12.11 0.14 21.76
C ALA A 125 12.65 1.47 22.34
N SER A 126 12.87 2.50 21.51
CA SER A 126 13.33 3.81 21.99
C SER A 126 12.26 4.49 22.86
N LEU A 127 11.00 4.51 22.42
CA LEU A 127 9.88 5.08 23.17
C LEU A 127 9.65 4.38 24.51
N LYS A 128 9.84 3.05 24.58
CA LYS A 128 9.79 2.30 25.85
C LYS A 128 10.88 2.75 26.82
N LYS A 129 12.10 3.01 26.33
CA LYS A 129 13.20 3.52 27.16
C LYS A 129 12.90 4.93 27.64
N GLU A 130 12.46 5.83 26.76
CA GLU A 130 12.10 7.21 27.11
C GLU A 130 10.99 7.24 28.17
N LYS A 131 9.92 6.44 27.98
CA LYS A 131 8.85 6.30 28.97
C LYS A 131 9.37 5.88 30.34
N ARG A 132 10.35 4.96 30.37
CA ARG A 132 10.96 4.50 31.63
C ARG A 132 11.71 5.64 32.31
N VAL A 133 12.55 6.36 31.56
CA VAL A 133 13.33 7.50 32.08
C VAL A 133 12.40 8.59 32.63
N ILE A 134 11.36 8.95 31.89
CA ILE A 134 10.37 9.95 32.33
C ILE A 134 9.67 9.50 33.62
N LYS A 135 9.31 8.21 33.72
CA LYS A 135 8.68 7.67 34.93
C LYS A 135 9.63 7.75 36.13
N GLU A 136 10.89 7.36 35.95
CA GLU A 136 11.91 7.47 37.00
C GLU A 136 12.14 8.92 37.43
N GLU A 137 12.10 9.87 36.50
CA GLU A 137 12.21 11.30 36.81
C GLU A 137 10.99 11.81 37.59
N ILE A 138 9.77 11.40 37.21
CA ILE A 138 8.56 11.70 37.98
C ILE A 138 8.67 11.15 39.41
N ASP A 139 9.12 9.90 39.56
CA ASP A 139 9.28 9.26 40.86
C ASP A 139 10.35 9.96 41.72
N ARG A 140 11.36 10.60 41.10
CA ARG A 140 12.34 11.46 41.79
C ARG A 140 11.79 12.83 42.17
N ILE A 141 11.10 13.52 41.27
CA ILE A 141 10.64 14.90 41.48
C ILE A 141 9.43 14.98 42.43
N ASN A 142 8.51 14.01 42.36
CA ASN A 142 7.30 13.99 43.19
C ASN A 142 7.56 14.15 44.70
N PRO A 143 8.50 13.42 45.34
CA PRO A 143 8.76 13.60 46.77
C PRO A 143 9.34 14.97 47.10
N GLU A 144 10.17 15.55 46.22
CA GLU A 144 10.69 16.91 46.43
C GLU A 144 9.58 17.95 46.35
N LEU A 145 8.67 17.78 45.38
CA LEU A 145 7.50 18.63 45.21
C LEU A 145 6.56 18.55 46.41
N CYS A 146 6.33 17.35 46.97
CA CYS A 146 5.56 17.19 48.21
C CYS A 146 6.22 17.91 49.39
N LYS A 147 7.53 17.73 49.61
CA LYS A 147 8.27 18.42 50.69
C LYS A 147 8.21 19.94 50.55
N LEU A 148 8.32 20.45 49.32
CA LEU A 148 8.25 21.88 49.06
C LEU A 148 6.84 22.42 49.35
N LYS A 149 5.79 21.71 48.92
CA LYS A 149 4.39 22.07 49.23
C LYS A 149 4.14 22.14 50.73
N GLU A 150 4.57 21.13 51.49
CA GLU A 150 4.44 21.14 52.95
C GLU A 150 5.17 22.34 53.58
N THR A 151 6.34 22.72 53.03
CA THR A 151 7.08 23.88 53.52
C THR A 151 6.36 25.19 53.21
N VAL A 152 5.76 25.31 52.02
CA VAL A 152 4.95 26.47 51.64
C VAL A 152 3.73 26.60 52.54
N GLU A 153 3.01 25.50 52.80
CA GLU A 153 1.86 25.49 53.70
C GLU A 153 2.25 25.90 55.12
N LYS A 154 3.35 25.34 55.67
CA LYS A 154 3.86 25.74 56.99
C LYS A 154 4.13 27.24 57.05
N ARG A 155 4.86 27.78 56.06
CA ARG A 155 5.15 29.22 55.99
C ARG A 155 3.89 30.07 55.84
N ALA A 156 2.92 29.64 55.04
CA ALA A 156 1.64 30.34 54.92
C ALA A 156 0.89 30.39 56.26
N THR A 157 0.90 29.31 57.04
CA THR A 157 0.31 29.33 58.39
C THR A 157 1.06 30.24 59.35
N GLU A 158 2.39 30.32 59.26
CA GLU A 158 3.20 31.23 60.07
C GLU A 158 2.93 32.69 59.72
N ILE A 159 2.87 33.01 58.42
CA ILE A 159 2.50 34.34 57.91
C ILE A 159 1.13 34.74 58.46
N GLY A 160 0.11 33.88 58.32
CA GLY A 160 -1.23 34.17 58.84
C GLY A 160 -1.27 34.37 60.35
N LYS A 161 -0.44 33.66 61.12
CA LYS A 161 -0.29 33.89 62.58
C LYS A 161 0.35 35.24 62.88
N LEU A 162 1.40 35.60 62.14
CA LEU A 162 2.10 36.87 62.31
C LEU A 162 1.22 38.05 61.91
N GLU A 163 0.49 37.95 60.79
CA GLU A 163 -0.48 38.95 60.35
C GLU A 163 -1.56 39.18 61.40
N LYS A 164 -2.13 38.12 61.98
CA LYS A 164 -3.09 38.26 63.10
C LYS A 164 -2.48 39.01 64.28
N ARG A 165 -1.26 38.65 64.68
CA ARG A 165 -0.56 39.35 65.78
C ARG A 165 -0.30 40.82 65.46
N ILE A 166 0.09 41.13 64.23
CA ILE A 166 0.29 42.52 63.77
C ILE A 166 -1.04 43.27 63.85
N ASN A 167 -2.11 42.71 63.30
CA ASN A 167 -3.45 43.30 63.34
C ASN A 167 -3.90 43.56 64.78
N ASP A 168 -3.75 42.58 65.69
CA ASP A 168 -4.09 42.76 67.10
C ASP A 168 -3.32 43.90 67.78
N ILE A 169 -2.03 44.08 67.44
CA ILE A 169 -1.19 45.16 67.97
C ILE A 169 -1.63 46.51 67.37
N VAL A 170 -1.87 46.55 66.06
CA VAL A 170 -2.30 47.75 65.34
C VAL A 170 -3.66 48.23 65.87
N ASP A 171 -4.63 47.34 66.00
CA ASP A 171 -5.97 47.67 66.51
C ASP A 171 -5.90 48.14 67.98
N ARG A 172 -4.92 47.65 68.78
CA ARG A 172 -4.67 48.17 70.13
C ARG A 172 -4.09 49.58 70.13
N ILE A 173 -3.11 49.86 69.28
CA ILE A 173 -2.46 51.18 69.20
C ILE A 173 -3.44 52.24 68.71
N TYR A 174 -4.21 51.93 67.66
CA TYR A 174 -5.13 52.85 67.01
C TYR A 174 -6.56 52.81 67.56
N ARG A 175 -6.79 52.13 68.69
CA ARG A 175 -8.13 51.99 69.29
C ARG A 175 -8.81 53.34 69.53
N LYS A 176 -8.09 54.30 70.09
CA LYS A 176 -8.63 55.65 70.38
C LYS A 176 -8.95 56.39 69.08
N PHE A 177 -8.02 56.39 68.13
CA PHE A 177 -8.23 57.01 66.82
C PHE A 177 -9.42 56.42 66.06
N SER A 178 -9.59 55.09 66.10
CA SER A 178 -10.70 54.40 65.43
C SER A 178 -12.05 54.80 66.05
N GLN A 179 -12.10 54.97 67.38
CA GLN A 179 -13.29 55.49 68.08
C GLN A 179 -13.58 56.96 67.72
N ASP A 180 -12.54 57.79 67.61
CA ASP A 180 -12.69 59.22 67.30
C ASP A 180 -13.19 59.46 65.86
N VAL A 181 -12.72 58.64 64.90
CA VAL A 181 -13.09 58.72 63.48
C VAL A 181 -14.33 57.88 63.13
N GLY A 182 -14.77 57.00 64.03
CA GLY A 182 -15.98 56.19 63.86
C GLY A 182 -15.80 55.01 62.89
N VAL A 183 -14.61 54.43 62.81
CA VAL A 183 -14.29 53.26 61.97
C VAL A 183 -13.99 52.04 62.85
N GLU A 184 -14.26 50.82 62.36
CA GLU A 184 -14.06 49.60 63.18
C GLU A 184 -12.57 49.33 63.42
N ASN A 185 -11.74 49.47 62.38
CA ASN A 185 -10.28 49.33 62.46
C ASN A 185 -9.60 50.33 61.51
N ILE A 186 -8.35 50.72 61.82
CA ILE A 186 -7.55 51.65 61.00
C ILE A 186 -7.38 51.20 59.54
N ARG A 187 -7.42 49.89 59.28
CA ARG A 187 -7.28 49.30 57.94
C ARG A 187 -8.42 49.69 57.00
N GLU A 188 -9.65 49.79 57.51
CA GLU A 188 -10.80 50.22 56.72
C GLU A 188 -10.63 51.68 56.28
N TYR A 189 -10.12 52.51 57.19
CA TYR A 189 -9.81 53.91 56.89
C TYR A 189 -8.72 54.04 55.82
N GLU A 190 -7.61 53.29 55.95
CA GLU A 190 -6.54 53.26 54.95
C GLU A 190 -7.04 52.77 53.59
N GLU A 191 -7.82 51.69 53.54
CA GLU A 191 -8.33 51.13 52.30
C GLU A 191 -9.29 52.09 51.59
N ASN A 192 -10.18 52.74 52.34
CA ASN A 192 -11.08 53.75 51.78
C ASN A 192 -10.33 54.97 51.28
N HIS A 193 -9.29 55.42 52.00
CA HIS A 193 -8.43 56.52 51.55
C HIS A 193 -7.66 56.17 50.27
N VAL A 194 -7.12 54.94 50.17
CA VAL A 194 -6.42 54.46 48.98
C VAL A 194 -7.37 54.36 47.79
N LYS A 195 -8.56 53.78 47.97
CA LYS A 195 -9.60 53.72 46.92
C LYS A 195 -10.02 55.10 46.45
N ALA A 196 -10.24 56.03 47.38
CA ALA A 196 -10.55 57.42 47.04
C ALA A 196 -9.42 58.07 46.23
N ALA A 197 -8.16 57.86 46.62
CA ALA A 197 -7.00 58.37 45.88
C ALA A 197 -6.88 57.77 44.47
N GLN A 198 -7.16 56.47 44.31
CA GLN A 198 -7.19 55.79 43.01
C GLN A 198 -8.30 56.32 42.11
N HIS A 199 -9.52 56.43 42.63
CA HIS A 199 -10.65 56.99 41.89
C HIS A 199 -10.36 58.42 41.41
N MET A 200 -9.82 59.26 42.30
CA MET A 200 -9.40 60.61 41.93
C MET A 200 -8.29 60.61 40.86
N ALA A 201 -7.35 59.66 40.90
CA ALA A 201 -6.30 59.56 39.88
C ALA A 201 -6.87 59.14 38.51
N GLU A 202 -7.81 58.18 38.49
CA GLU A 202 -8.51 57.74 37.28
C GLU A 202 -9.37 58.85 36.68
N GLU A 203 -10.13 59.58 37.50
CA GLU A 203 -10.88 60.75 37.06
C GLU A 203 -9.98 61.85 36.52
N ARG A 204 -8.85 62.12 37.17
CA ARG A 204 -7.86 63.09 36.66
C ARG A 204 -7.30 62.65 35.31
N LEU A 205 -7.02 61.36 35.13
CA LEU A 205 -6.53 60.82 33.87
C LEU A 205 -7.60 60.91 32.77
N SER A 206 -8.85 60.60 33.10
CA SER A 206 -9.96 60.66 32.13
C SER A 206 -10.24 62.10 31.68
N LEU A 207 -10.25 63.06 32.61
CA LEU A 207 -10.36 64.49 32.32
C LEU A 207 -9.16 64.99 31.52
N SER A 208 -7.93 64.55 31.85
CA SER A 208 -6.73 64.89 31.09
C SER A 208 -6.80 64.38 29.64
N ASN A 209 -7.30 63.16 29.44
CA ASN A 209 -7.52 62.59 28.11
C ASN A 209 -8.59 63.35 27.31
N GLN A 210 -9.69 63.75 27.96
CA GLN A 210 -10.71 64.59 27.33
C GLN A 210 -10.13 65.95 26.93
N LEU A 211 -9.35 66.58 27.81
CA LEU A 211 -8.67 67.85 27.53
C LEU A 211 -7.68 67.71 26.38
N ALA A 212 -6.90 66.63 26.32
CA ALA A 212 -6.00 66.35 25.21
C ALA A 212 -6.77 66.22 23.89
N LYS A 213 -7.88 65.46 23.85
CA LYS A 213 -8.73 65.33 22.66
C LYS A 213 -9.28 66.68 22.20
N LEU A 214 -9.81 67.49 23.12
CA LEU A 214 -10.31 68.83 22.81
C LEU A 214 -9.19 69.76 22.32
N LYS A 215 -7.99 69.68 22.92
CA LYS A 215 -6.82 70.44 22.47
C LYS A 215 -6.39 70.03 21.06
N TYR A 216 -6.37 68.73 20.75
CA TYR A 216 -6.11 68.25 19.38
C TYR A 216 -7.15 68.75 18.39
N GLN A 217 -8.45 68.67 18.74
CA GLN A 217 -9.51 69.23 17.89
C GLN A 217 -9.31 70.73 17.67
N TYR A 218 -9.07 71.51 18.72
CA TYR A 218 -8.80 72.94 18.62
C TYR A 218 -7.59 73.25 17.71
N VAL A 219 -6.51 72.46 17.81
CA VAL A 219 -5.34 72.62 16.94
C VAL A 219 -5.66 72.24 15.50
N ILE A 220 -6.43 71.18 15.23
CA ILE A 220 -6.82 70.80 13.86
C ILE A 220 -7.73 71.87 13.23
N PHE A 221 -8.66 72.44 14.00
CA PHE A 221 -9.61 73.46 13.53
C PHE A 221 -9.06 74.90 13.62
N SER A 222 -7.80 75.10 13.99
CA SER A 222 -7.18 76.42 14.02
C SER A 222 -7.02 76.98 12.59
N PRO A 223 -7.25 78.29 12.37
CA PRO A 223 -7.11 78.92 11.05
C PRO A 223 -5.74 78.66 10.41
N ALA A 224 -4.67 78.59 11.22
CA ALA A 224 -3.31 78.36 10.74
C ALA A 224 -3.11 76.96 10.16
N THR A 225 -3.67 75.92 10.80
CA THR A 225 -3.59 74.52 10.36
C THR A 225 -4.52 74.24 9.19
N ILE A 226 -5.73 74.82 9.18
CA ILE A 226 -6.63 74.76 8.03
C ILE A 226 -5.98 75.42 6.80
N PHE A 227 -5.34 76.59 6.99
CA PHE A 227 -4.59 77.26 5.92
C PHE A 227 -3.41 76.42 5.43
N TYR A 228 -2.67 75.77 6.33
CA TYR A 228 -1.55 74.90 5.96
C TYR A 228 -2.01 73.63 5.21
N LEU A 229 -3.11 73.00 5.64
CA LEU A 229 -3.72 71.88 4.93
C LEU A 229 -4.23 72.29 3.53
N TYR A 230 -4.83 73.48 3.41
CA TYR A 230 -5.27 74.04 2.14
C TYR A 230 -4.07 74.28 1.21
N LEU A 231 -2.99 74.89 1.72
CA LEU A 231 -1.76 75.11 0.97
C LEU A 231 -1.16 73.78 0.48
N CYS A 232 -1.12 72.78 1.35
CA CYS A 232 -0.59 71.45 1.04
C CYS A 232 -1.47 70.69 0.02
N LEU A 233 -2.79 70.82 0.10
CA LEU A 233 -3.73 70.30 -0.91
C LEU A 233 -3.53 70.97 -2.27
N VAL A 234 -3.31 72.29 -2.30
CA VAL A 234 -3.03 73.05 -3.52
C VAL A 234 -1.68 72.65 -4.13
N GLU A 235 -0.65 72.38 -3.33
CA GLU A 235 0.65 71.89 -3.81
C GLU A 235 0.61 70.43 -4.30
N CYS A 236 -0.13 69.55 -3.65
CA CYS A 236 -0.21 68.13 -4.02
C CYS A 236 -1.18 67.83 -5.19
N PHE A 237 -2.19 68.67 -5.42
CA PHE A 237 -3.15 68.53 -6.53
C PHE A 237 -3.24 69.81 -7.38
N PRO A 238 -2.19 70.14 -8.16
CA PRO A 238 -2.21 71.33 -9.02
C PRO A 238 -3.21 71.25 -10.18
N PHE A 239 -3.88 70.10 -10.38
CA PHE A 239 -4.81 69.87 -11.50
C PHE A 239 -6.31 69.98 -11.16
N LEU A 240 -6.68 70.26 -9.91
CA LEU A 240 -8.09 70.34 -9.50
C LEU A 240 -8.66 71.77 -9.38
N LEU A 241 -7.86 72.80 -9.67
CA LEU A 241 -8.28 74.21 -9.72
C LEU A 241 -8.13 74.73 -11.15
N VAL A 242 -9.07 74.32 -12.01
CA VAL A 242 -9.48 75.05 -13.24
C VAL A 242 -10.94 75.42 -13.06
#